data_AF-A0A3M1HQI2-F1
#
_entry.id   AF-A0A3M1HQI2-F1
#
_cell.length_a   1.000
_cell.length_b   1.000
_cell.length_c   1.000
_cell.angle_alpha   90.00
_cell.angle_beta   90.00
_cell.angle_gamma   90.00
#
_symmetry.space_group_name_H-M   'P 1'
#
loop_
_entity.id
_entity.type
_entity.pdbx_description
1 polymer ?
#
loop_
_entity_poly.entity_id
_entity_poly.type
_entity_poly.pdbx_seq_one_letter_code
_entity_poly.pdbx_strand_id
1 'polypeptide(L)'
;MFFKKKTKDDASSINKVEENKDEGVEKTKKKGFFARLKEGLKKTRDKVSGQLKKIFTFGRKVDEDLLEEIFEVLISADMGVEISQKIVDDIQEAYRDRVIENKESQELLDYIKQKLKENLTLHSNELNFAESPPTVILVAGVNGTGKTTSIAKLANMLQKEGKKVILAAGDTFRAAAVEQLEIWANRLGVDIVKQKTGADPAAVVFDALDAALARGHDVVIVDTAGRLHTQTNLMRELEKIGNVIKKKVPGAPHEVLLVLDATTGQNALRQAEEFKSILPLTGLVLTKLDGTAKGGIIVAINNKISIPVKFVGLGEKVDDWEPFDAQKFVDALFE
;
A
#
# COMPACT_ATOMS: atom_id res chain seq x y z
N MET A 1 -27.53 63.55 14.48
CA MET A 1 -27.50 63.21 13.04
C MET A 1 -26.07 63.46 12.56
N PHE A 2 -25.22 62.53 12.08
CA PHE A 2 -25.33 61.15 11.61
C PHE A 2 -23.96 60.48 11.84
N PHE A 3 -23.94 59.27 12.43
CA PHE A 3 -22.81 58.34 12.35
C PHE A 3 -23.05 57.42 11.15
N LYS A 4 -22.04 57.18 10.29
CA LYS A 4 -22.11 56.15 9.24
C LYS A 4 -20.93 55.18 9.32
N LYS A 5 -21.29 53.90 9.46
CA LYS A 5 -20.48 52.68 9.53
C LYS A 5 -19.53 52.50 8.34
N LYS A 6 -18.30 52.03 8.60
CA LYS A 6 -17.51 51.19 7.68
C LYS A 6 -17.78 49.72 8.01
N THR A 7 -18.36 48.96 7.07
CA THR A 7 -18.44 47.49 7.06
C THR A 7 -17.34 46.98 6.12
N LYS A 8 -16.44 46.08 6.57
CA LYS A 8 -16.55 44.60 6.46
C LYS A 8 -16.92 44.16 5.04
N ASP A 9 -15.94 44.07 4.12
CA ASP A 9 -16.10 43.30 2.86
C ASP A 9 -14.77 42.78 2.23
N ASP A 10 -13.58 43.05 2.77
CA ASP A 10 -12.31 42.63 2.12
C ASP A 10 -11.69 41.29 2.60
N ALA A 11 -12.35 40.56 3.51
CA ALA A 11 -11.80 39.32 4.07
C ALA A 11 -12.26 38.04 3.33
N SER A 12 -13.29 38.10 2.48
CA SER A 12 -13.85 36.91 1.80
C SER A 12 -13.23 36.60 0.42
N SER A 13 -12.48 37.54 -0.14
CA SER A 13 -11.87 37.45 -1.47
C SER A 13 -10.46 36.86 -1.45
N ILE A 14 -9.78 36.88 -0.29
CA ILE A 14 -8.43 36.31 -0.13
C ILE A 14 -8.51 34.79 0.08
N ASN A 15 -9.47 34.29 0.87
CA ASN A 15 -9.63 32.85 1.13
C ASN A 15 -10.05 32.03 -0.11
N LYS A 16 -10.80 32.61 -1.07
CA LYS A 16 -11.21 31.91 -2.30
C LYS A 16 -10.09 31.70 -3.32
N VAL A 17 -9.00 32.46 -3.23
CA VAL A 17 -7.86 32.36 -4.16
C VAL A 17 -6.85 31.33 -3.68
N GLU A 18 -6.75 31.09 -2.37
CA GLU A 18 -5.90 30.04 -1.79
C GLU A 18 -6.53 28.64 -1.94
N GLU A 19 -7.83 28.47 -1.69
CA GLU A 19 -8.54 27.19 -1.90
C GLU A 19 -8.48 26.70 -3.36
N ASN A 20 -8.58 27.61 -4.34
CA ASN A 20 -8.53 27.25 -5.76
C ASN A 20 -7.12 26.87 -6.26
N LYS A 21 -6.05 27.35 -5.60
CA LYS A 21 -4.67 27.00 -5.95
C LYS A 21 -4.30 25.61 -5.47
N ASP A 22 -4.73 25.22 -4.27
CA ASP A 22 -4.47 23.88 -3.75
C ASP A 22 -5.25 22.80 -4.51
N GLU A 23 -6.51 23.04 -4.89
CA GLU A 23 -7.27 22.12 -5.73
C GLU A 23 -6.61 21.88 -7.11
N GLY A 24 -6.03 22.93 -7.71
CA GLY A 24 -5.35 22.84 -9.00
C GLY A 24 -4.04 22.03 -8.93
N VAL A 25 -3.27 22.21 -7.85
CA VAL A 25 -2.00 21.47 -7.61
C VAL A 25 -2.28 20.02 -7.23
N GLU A 26 -3.32 19.75 -6.45
CA GLU A 26 -3.69 18.39 -6.04
C GLU A 26 -4.28 17.60 -7.22
N LYS A 27 -5.15 18.21 -8.05
CA LYS A 27 -5.68 17.58 -9.28
C LYS A 27 -4.57 17.30 -10.30
N THR A 28 -3.58 18.18 -10.43
CA THR A 28 -2.44 17.95 -11.33
C THR A 28 -1.48 16.88 -10.79
N LYS A 29 -1.23 16.83 -9.47
CA LYS A 29 -0.48 15.73 -8.84
C LYS A 29 -1.19 14.38 -8.98
N LYS A 30 -2.50 14.31 -8.71
CA LYS A 30 -3.31 13.09 -8.86
C LYS A 30 -3.34 12.59 -10.31
N LYS A 31 -3.47 13.50 -11.30
CA LYS A 31 -3.30 13.15 -12.72
C LYS A 31 -1.89 12.64 -13.03
N GLY A 32 -0.87 13.26 -12.44
CA GLY A 32 0.53 12.82 -12.58
C GLY A 32 0.81 11.44 -11.98
N PHE A 33 0.19 11.09 -10.85
CA PHE A 33 0.34 9.76 -10.27
C PHE A 33 -0.42 8.69 -11.04
N PHE A 34 -1.67 8.94 -11.45
CA PHE A 34 -2.38 7.97 -12.29
C PHE A 34 -1.61 7.67 -13.59
N ALA A 35 -1.01 8.70 -14.19
CA ALA A 35 -0.11 8.51 -15.32
C ALA A 35 1.12 7.64 -14.98
N ARG A 36 1.76 7.87 -13.83
CA ARG A 36 2.88 7.03 -13.34
C ARG A 36 2.45 5.60 -13.00
N LEU A 37 1.25 5.40 -12.45
CA LEU A 37 0.70 4.08 -12.16
C LEU A 37 0.45 3.31 -13.46
N LYS A 38 -0.17 3.97 -14.43
CA LYS A 38 -0.39 3.44 -15.77
C LYS A 38 0.93 3.12 -16.48
N GLU A 39 1.95 3.97 -16.32
CA GLU A 39 3.29 3.72 -16.83
C GLU A 39 3.95 2.51 -16.15
N GLY A 40 3.88 2.41 -14.83
CA GLY A 40 4.45 1.29 -14.09
C GLY A 40 3.78 -0.04 -14.39
N LEU A 41 2.45 -0.03 -14.53
CA LEU A 41 1.67 -1.21 -14.89
C LEU A 41 1.67 -1.51 -16.39
N LYS A 42 2.30 -0.68 -17.23
CA LYS A 42 2.28 -0.83 -18.69
C LYS A 42 2.63 -2.24 -19.14
N LYS A 43 3.69 -2.84 -18.58
CA LYS A 43 4.11 -4.20 -18.94
C LYS A 43 3.05 -5.26 -18.58
N THR A 44 2.44 -5.15 -17.40
CA THR A 44 1.33 -6.05 -16.99
C THR A 44 0.11 -5.82 -17.87
N ARG A 45 -0.29 -4.57 -18.08
CA ARG A 45 -1.44 -4.20 -18.91
C ARG A 45 -1.29 -4.69 -20.35
N ASP A 46 -0.13 -4.46 -20.98
CA ASP A 46 0.11 -4.87 -22.36
C ASP A 46 0.03 -6.40 -22.52
N LYS A 47 0.39 -7.15 -21.46
CA LYS A 47 0.19 -8.61 -21.38
C LYS A 47 -1.30 -8.96 -21.25
N VAL A 48 -1.99 -8.43 -20.23
CA VAL A 48 -3.38 -8.81 -19.92
C VAL A 48 -4.38 -8.23 -20.91
N SER A 49 -4.48 -6.90 -20.99
CA SER A 49 -5.46 -6.20 -21.83
C SER A 49 -5.24 -6.54 -23.31
N GLY A 50 -3.97 -6.66 -23.72
CA GLY A 50 -3.62 -7.05 -25.09
C GLY A 50 -4.04 -8.47 -25.47
N GLN A 51 -3.94 -9.43 -24.54
CA GLN A 51 -4.37 -10.81 -24.78
C GLN A 51 -5.89 -10.95 -24.68
N LEU A 52 -6.52 -10.39 -23.65
CA LEU A 52 -7.98 -10.44 -23.48
C LEU A 52 -8.72 -9.83 -24.66
N LYS A 53 -8.28 -8.68 -25.18
CA LYS A 53 -8.89 -8.04 -26.36
C LYS A 53 -8.80 -8.88 -27.64
N LYS A 54 -7.81 -9.77 -27.76
CA LYS A 54 -7.69 -10.69 -28.90
C LYS A 54 -8.67 -11.86 -28.79
N ILE A 55 -8.91 -12.30 -27.55
CA ILE A 55 -9.77 -13.43 -27.22
C ILE A 55 -11.26 -13.02 -27.27
N PHE A 56 -11.56 -11.78 -26.88
CA PHE A 56 -12.89 -11.17 -26.95
C PHE A 56 -13.23 -10.75 -28.38
N THR A 57 -13.57 -11.74 -29.19
CA THR A 57 -14.16 -11.51 -30.52
C THR A 57 -15.67 -11.31 -30.37
N PHE A 58 -16.21 -10.27 -31.03
CA PHE A 58 -17.63 -9.96 -31.02
C PHE A 58 -18.49 -11.18 -31.38
N GLY A 59 -19.49 -11.48 -30.55
CA GLY A 59 -20.42 -12.60 -30.78
C GLY A 59 -19.84 -13.99 -30.55
N ARG A 60 -18.60 -14.12 -30.05
CA ARG A 60 -18.08 -15.42 -29.59
C ARG A 60 -18.92 -15.89 -28.41
N LYS A 61 -19.35 -17.15 -28.45
CA LYS A 61 -20.11 -17.74 -27.35
C LYS A 61 -19.21 -17.84 -26.10
N VAL A 62 -19.78 -17.65 -24.92
CA VAL A 62 -19.10 -17.97 -23.66
C VAL A 62 -19.16 -19.48 -23.44
N ASP A 63 -18.20 -20.18 -24.04
CA ASP A 63 -17.99 -21.63 -23.95
C ASP A 63 -16.77 -21.97 -23.09
N GLU A 64 -16.54 -23.27 -22.86
CA GLU A 64 -15.43 -23.77 -22.03
C GLU A 64 -14.07 -23.30 -22.57
N ASP A 65 -13.89 -23.32 -23.90
CA ASP A 65 -12.66 -22.85 -24.55
C ASP A 65 -12.38 -21.36 -24.26
N LEU A 66 -13.39 -20.48 -24.36
CA LEU A 66 -13.22 -19.08 -24.02
C LEU A 66 -12.87 -18.87 -22.55
N LEU A 67 -13.53 -19.62 -21.66
CA LEU A 67 -13.29 -19.53 -20.22
C LEU A 67 -11.88 -20.01 -19.84
N GLU A 68 -11.38 -21.06 -20.49
CA GLU A 68 -10.00 -21.54 -20.33
C GLU A 68 -8.99 -20.50 -20.83
N GLU A 69 -9.22 -19.89 -21.99
CA GLU A 69 -8.36 -18.81 -22.51
C GLU A 69 -8.32 -17.61 -21.55
N ILE A 70 -9.47 -17.20 -20.99
CA ILE A 70 -9.53 -16.13 -19.97
C ILE A 70 -8.70 -16.53 -18.75
N PHE A 71 -8.91 -17.74 -18.23
CA PHE A 71 -8.15 -18.26 -17.09
C PHE A 71 -6.65 -18.17 -17.33
N GLU A 72 -6.16 -18.70 -18.46
CA GLU A 72 -4.74 -18.69 -18.81
C GLU A 72 -4.14 -17.28 -18.84
N VAL A 73 -4.88 -16.31 -19.40
CA VAL A 73 -4.42 -14.91 -19.45
C VAL A 73 -4.30 -14.31 -18.06
N LEU A 74 -5.28 -14.52 -17.18
CA LEU A 74 -5.25 -14.02 -15.80
C LEU A 74 -4.12 -14.65 -14.99
N ILE A 75 -3.86 -15.95 -15.16
CA ILE A 75 -2.71 -16.64 -14.56
C ILE A 75 -1.40 -16.06 -15.05
N SER A 76 -1.27 -15.86 -16.36
CA SER A 76 -0.06 -15.30 -16.95
C SER A 76 0.26 -13.91 -16.39
N ALA A 77 -0.75 -13.18 -15.90
CA ALA A 77 -0.63 -11.87 -15.27
C ALA A 77 -0.15 -11.88 -13.82
N ASP A 78 0.15 -13.05 -13.25
CA ASP A 78 0.42 -13.27 -11.83
C ASP A 78 -0.79 -13.00 -10.90
N MET A 79 -2.04 -13.06 -11.39
CA MET A 79 -3.23 -12.89 -10.53
C MET A 79 -3.49 -14.10 -9.61
N GLY A 80 -2.93 -15.27 -9.94
CA GLY A 80 -3.02 -16.47 -9.11
C GLY A 80 -4.25 -17.34 -9.42
N VAL A 81 -4.14 -18.64 -9.11
CA VAL A 81 -5.10 -19.68 -9.49
C VAL A 81 -6.48 -19.43 -8.92
N GLU A 82 -6.55 -19.20 -7.61
CA GLU A 82 -7.82 -19.14 -6.87
C GLU A 82 -8.74 -18.02 -7.37
N ILE A 83 -8.22 -16.80 -7.54
CA ILE A 83 -9.03 -15.67 -8.02
C ILE A 83 -9.31 -15.76 -9.53
N SER A 84 -8.38 -16.29 -10.33
CA SER A 84 -8.62 -16.47 -11.77
C SER A 84 -9.73 -17.48 -12.01
N GLN A 85 -9.74 -18.59 -11.26
CA GLN A 85 -10.82 -19.58 -11.31
C GLN A 85 -12.14 -18.97 -10.87
N LYS A 86 -12.14 -18.25 -9.74
CA LYS A 86 -13.35 -17.57 -9.24
C LYS A 86 -13.94 -16.61 -10.27
N ILE A 87 -13.12 -15.82 -10.95
CA ILE A 87 -13.60 -14.89 -12.00
C ILE A 87 -14.23 -15.65 -13.16
N VAL A 88 -13.63 -16.77 -13.58
CA VAL A 88 -14.16 -17.61 -14.66
C VAL A 88 -15.47 -18.28 -14.28
N ASP A 89 -15.58 -18.78 -13.05
CA ASP A 89 -16.82 -19.35 -12.52
C ASP A 89 -17.93 -18.28 -12.45
N ASP A 90 -17.60 -17.08 -11.94
CA ASP A 90 -18.52 -15.94 -11.87
C ASP A 90 -19.00 -15.47 -13.26
N ILE A 91 -18.15 -15.57 -14.30
CA ILE A 91 -18.52 -15.29 -15.70
C ILE A 91 -19.48 -16.37 -16.21
N GLN A 92 -19.16 -17.65 -15.95
CA GLN A 92 -19.99 -18.76 -16.41
C GLN A 92 -21.40 -18.70 -15.80
N GLU A 93 -21.50 -18.38 -14.51
CA GLU A 93 -22.77 -18.18 -13.82
C GLU A 93 -23.55 -16.99 -14.40
N ALA A 94 -22.91 -15.83 -14.52
CA ALA A 94 -23.54 -14.63 -15.09
C ALA A 94 -24.05 -14.85 -16.53
N TYR A 95 -23.35 -15.67 -17.33
CA TYR A 95 -23.80 -16.01 -18.68
C TYR A 95 -25.02 -16.94 -18.67
N ARG A 96 -25.05 -17.93 -17.77
CA ARG A 96 -26.23 -18.81 -17.59
C ARG A 96 -27.46 -18.02 -17.17
N ASP A 97 -27.27 -17.02 -16.31
CA ASP A 97 -28.34 -16.15 -15.80
C ASP A 97 -28.71 -15.02 -16.77
N ARG A 98 -28.05 -14.92 -17.94
CA ARG A 98 -28.23 -13.86 -18.94
C ARG A 98 -27.95 -12.45 -18.40
N VAL A 99 -27.11 -12.35 -17.37
CA VAL A 99 -26.55 -11.07 -16.89
C VAL A 99 -25.51 -10.56 -17.86
N ILE A 100 -24.74 -11.47 -18.45
CA ILE A 100 -23.86 -11.20 -19.59
C ILE A 100 -24.33 -11.97 -20.82
N GLU A 101 -24.31 -11.33 -21.97
CA GLU A 101 -24.70 -11.97 -23.24
C GLU A 101 -23.56 -11.99 -24.28
N ASN A 102 -22.44 -11.33 -23.97
CA ASN A 102 -21.31 -11.07 -24.87
C ASN A 102 -21.74 -10.42 -26.19
N LYS A 103 -22.72 -9.52 -26.10
CA LYS A 103 -23.29 -8.77 -27.25
C LYS A 103 -22.48 -7.53 -27.57
N GLU A 104 -21.63 -7.08 -26.66
CA GLU A 104 -20.72 -5.96 -26.85
C GLU A 104 -19.28 -6.44 -26.63
N SER A 105 -18.35 -5.96 -27.46
CA SER A 105 -16.94 -6.39 -27.43
C SER A 105 -16.22 -6.16 -26.10
N GLN A 106 -16.84 -5.41 -25.17
CA GLN A 106 -16.25 -4.93 -23.93
C GLN A 106 -16.96 -5.47 -22.68
N GLU A 107 -18.13 -6.11 -22.82
CA GLU A 107 -18.98 -6.58 -21.71
C GLU A 107 -18.24 -7.54 -20.77
N LEU A 108 -17.54 -8.53 -21.32
CA LEU A 108 -16.73 -9.48 -20.53
C LEU A 108 -15.57 -8.79 -19.81
N LEU A 109 -14.90 -7.85 -20.49
CA LEU A 109 -13.77 -7.14 -19.90
C LEU A 109 -14.22 -6.24 -18.75
N ASP A 110 -15.37 -5.57 -18.90
CA ASP A 110 -15.93 -4.73 -17.86
C ASP A 110 -16.41 -5.56 -16.66
N TYR A 111 -16.98 -6.74 -16.91
CA TYR A 111 -17.32 -7.70 -15.84
C TYR A 111 -16.09 -8.17 -15.07
N ILE A 112 -15.00 -8.53 -15.75
CA ILE A 112 -13.71 -8.88 -15.10
C ILE A 112 -13.19 -7.70 -14.27
N LYS A 113 -13.21 -6.48 -14.81
CA LYS A 113 -12.81 -5.27 -14.08
C LYS A 113 -13.65 -5.08 -12.82
N GLN A 114 -14.97 -5.28 -12.91
CA GLN A 114 -15.87 -5.18 -11.77
C GLN A 114 -15.51 -6.20 -10.68
N LYS A 115 -15.35 -7.49 -11.03
CA LYS A 115 -14.99 -8.54 -10.06
C LYS A 115 -13.65 -8.32 -9.39
N LEU A 116 -12.67 -7.80 -10.13
CA LEU A 116 -11.38 -7.42 -9.56
C LEU A 116 -11.50 -6.25 -8.57
N LYS A 117 -12.33 -5.24 -8.87
CA LYS A 117 -12.59 -4.12 -7.97
C LYS A 117 -13.26 -4.60 -6.69
N GLU A 118 -14.33 -5.39 -6.81
CA GLU A 118 -15.04 -5.98 -5.68
C GLU A 118 -14.09 -6.74 -4.75
N ASN A 119 -13.19 -7.54 -5.31
CA ASN A 119 -12.17 -8.26 -4.54
C ASN A 119 -11.25 -7.31 -3.77
N LEU A 120 -10.74 -6.26 -4.43
CA LEU A 120 -9.77 -5.32 -3.87
C LEU A 120 -10.38 -4.32 -2.87
N THR A 121 -11.70 -4.21 -2.79
CA THR A 121 -12.41 -3.28 -1.89
C THR A 121 -13.02 -3.94 -0.65
N LEU A 122 -12.69 -5.21 -0.37
CA LEU A 122 -13.26 -5.95 0.78
C LEU A 122 -12.91 -5.35 2.15
N HIS A 123 -11.82 -4.57 2.24
CA HIS A 123 -11.33 -3.99 3.48
C HIS A 123 -10.93 -2.53 3.28
N SER A 124 -10.95 -1.74 4.36
CA SER A 124 -10.49 -0.34 4.30
C SER A 124 -8.99 -0.25 4.02
N ASN A 125 -8.61 0.61 3.09
CA ASN A 125 -7.21 0.90 2.75
C ASN A 125 -6.61 2.02 3.61
N GLU A 126 -7.37 2.58 4.55
CA GLU A 126 -6.92 3.66 5.43
C GLU A 126 -5.98 3.15 6.52
N LEU A 127 -5.09 4.02 7.01
CA LEU A 127 -4.26 3.71 8.17
C LEU A 127 -5.10 3.66 9.45
N ASN A 128 -4.81 2.69 10.30
CA ASN A 128 -5.38 2.53 11.62
C ASN A 128 -4.65 3.46 12.60
N PHE A 129 -5.33 4.54 13.00
CA PHE A 129 -4.83 5.45 14.02
C PHE A 129 -5.37 5.10 15.40
N ALA A 130 -4.58 5.41 16.43
CA ALA A 130 -5.02 5.36 17.80
C ALA A 130 -6.09 6.43 18.08
N GLU A 131 -7.04 6.14 18.98
CA GLU A 131 -7.99 7.16 19.47
C GLU A 131 -7.28 8.30 20.19
N SER A 132 -6.13 8.01 20.81
CA SER A 132 -5.26 8.98 21.49
C SER A 132 -3.80 8.72 21.14
N PRO A 133 -2.99 9.76 20.85
CA PRO A 133 -1.58 9.61 20.57
C PRO A 133 -0.76 8.91 21.68
N PRO A 134 0.35 8.23 21.33
CA PRO A 134 0.86 8.05 19.97
C PRO A 134 0.22 6.86 19.24
N THR A 135 -0.04 7.03 17.95
CA THR A 135 -0.24 5.89 17.03
C THR A 135 1.09 5.18 16.85
N VAL A 136 1.10 3.85 16.88
CA VAL A 136 2.33 3.04 16.72
C VAL A 136 2.19 2.18 15.48
N ILE A 137 3.07 2.42 14.51
CA ILE A 137 3.11 1.73 13.22
C ILE A 137 4.36 0.85 13.18
N LEU A 138 4.17 -0.46 13.13
CA LEU A 138 5.26 -1.44 12.97
C LEU A 138 5.44 -1.77 11.49
N VAL A 139 6.64 -1.59 10.95
CA VAL A 139 6.93 -1.86 9.54
C VAL A 139 7.83 -3.08 9.41
N ALA A 140 7.30 -4.16 8.83
CA ALA A 140 7.97 -5.44 8.65
C ALA A 140 8.17 -5.79 7.17
N GLY A 141 8.92 -6.86 6.90
CA GLY A 141 9.21 -7.36 5.55
C GLY A 141 10.66 -7.75 5.34
N VAL A 142 10.99 -8.33 4.20
CA VAL A 142 12.33 -8.85 3.96
C VAL A 142 13.33 -7.77 3.52
N ASN A 143 14.62 -8.09 3.53
CA ASN A 143 15.65 -7.16 3.05
C ASN A 143 15.46 -6.87 1.57
N GLY A 144 15.66 -5.61 1.17
CA GLY A 144 15.58 -5.19 -0.23
C GLY A 144 14.16 -4.92 -0.76
N THR A 145 13.10 -5.14 0.04
CA THR A 145 11.71 -4.81 -0.36
C THR A 145 11.38 -3.31 -0.26
N GLY A 146 12.27 -2.50 0.32
CA GLY A 146 12.07 -1.06 0.44
C GLY A 146 11.43 -0.61 1.75
N LYS A 147 11.58 -1.37 2.85
CA LYS A 147 11.09 -0.98 4.19
C LYS A 147 11.51 0.41 4.64
N THR A 148 12.81 0.65 4.79
CA THR A 148 13.37 1.93 5.26
C THR A 148 12.95 3.10 4.36
N THR A 149 12.89 2.89 3.04
CA THR A 149 12.37 3.89 2.10
C THR A 149 10.88 4.14 2.33
N SER A 150 10.07 3.09 2.53
CA SER A 150 8.63 3.22 2.79
C SER A 150 8.35 3.93 4.11
N ILE A 151 9.17 3.69 5.15
CA ILE A 151 9.12 4.43 6.43
C ILE A 151 9.36 5.92 6.21
N ALA A 152 10.38 6.27 5.43
CA ALA A 152 10.66 7.68 5.12
C ALA A 152 9.50 8.34 4.35
N LYS A 153 8.91 7.63 3.38
CA LYS A 153 7.76 8.12 2.63
C LYS A 153 6.53 8.32 3.53
N LEU A 154 6.27 7.37 4.44
CA LEU A 154 5.21 7.44 5.43
C LEU A 154 5.41 8.62 6.39
N ALA A 155 6.62 8.79 6.92
CA ALA A 155 6.94 9.90 7.80
C ALA A 155 6.73 11.26 7.12
N ASN A 156 7.16 11.40 5.86
CA ASN A 156 6.97 12.61 5.06
C ASN A 156 5.48 12.91 4.81
N MET A 157 4.67 11.89 4.47
CA MET A 157 3.23 12.06 4.27
C MET A 157 2.54 12.53 5.56
N LEU A 158 2.80 11.85 6.68
CA LEU A 158 2.22 12.18 7.98
C LEU A 158 2.65 13.58 8.46
N GLN A 159 3.90 13.98 8.23
CA GLN A 159 4.36 15.35 8.50
C GLN A 159 3.62 16.39 7.66
N LYS A 160 3.36 16.12 6.37
CA LYS A 160 2.58 17.00 5.50
C LYS A 160 1.13 17.13 5.97
N GLU A 161 0.61 16.11 6.64
CA GLU A 161 -0.69 16.13 7.34
C GLU A 161 -0.63 16.80 8.73
N GLY A 162 0.52 17.37 9.11
CA GLY A 162 0.72 18.09 10.37
C GLY A 162 1.01 17.21 11.58
N LYS A 163 1.23 15.90 11.41
CA LYS A 163 1.54 14.97 12.51
C LYS A 163 3.00 15.08 12.94
N LYS A 164 3.24 15.06 14.24
CA LYS A 164 4.59 14.97 14.84
C LYS A 164 5.06 13.51 14.87
N VAL A 165 6.01 13.17 14.00
CA VAL A 165 6.50 11.80 13.80
C VAL A 165 7.84 11.57 14.49
N ILE A 166 8.02 10.38 15.07
CA ILE A 166 9.31 9.87 15.57
C ILE A 166 9.58 8.47 15.01
N LEU A 167 10.82 8.20 14.64
CA LEU A 167 11.28 6.95 14.06
C LEU A 167 12.04 6.11 15.10
N ALA A 168 11.80 4.80 15.12
CA ALA A 168 12.59 3.84 15.90
C ALA A 168 13.45 2.98 14.97
N ALA A 169 14.77 3.07 15.09
CA ALA A 169 15.72 2.33 14.26
C ALA A 169 15.92 0.89 14.75
N GLY A 170 14.90 0.03 14.57
CA GLY A 170 14.91 -1.34 15.06
C GLY A 170 15.66 -2.37 14.17
N ASP A 171 16.10 -2.03 12.95
CA ASP A 171 17.05 -2.87 12.18
C ASP A 171 18.48 -2.72 12.73
N THR A 172 18.69 -3.08 14.00
CA THR A 172 19.96 -2.85 14.72
C THR A 172 21.11 -3.72 14.23
N PHE A 173 20.83 -4.80 13.52
CA PHE A 173 21.84 -5.71 12.97
C PHE A 173 22.59 -5.11 11.77
N ARG A 174 22.00 -4.15 11.08
CA ARG A 174 22.58 -3.55 9.88
C ARG A 174 22.92 -2.09 10.18
N ALA A 175 24.20 -1.83 10.45
CA ALA A 175 24.71 -0.47 10.64
C ALA A 175 24.25 0.48 9.52
N ALA A 176 24.38 0.04 8.26
CA ALA A 176 23.93 0.80 7.10
C ALA A 176 22.41 1.07 7.07
N ALA A 177 21.57 0.21 7.66
CA ALA A 177 20.13 0.46 7.73
C ALA A 177 19.80 1.56 8.74
N VAL A 178 20.45 1.53 9.91
CA VAL A 178 20.34 2.60 10.93
C VAL A 178 20.83 3.93 10.37
N GLU A 179 21.99 3.96 9.71
CA GLU A 179 22.54 5.15 9.06
C GLU A 179 21.60 5.67 7.95
N GLN A 180 21.05 4.77 7.13
CA GLN A 180 20.11 5.16 6.08
C GLN A 180 18.83 5.78 6.65
N LEU A 181 18.28 5.21 7.74
CA LEU A 181 17.11 5.76 8.40
C LEU A 181 17.40 7.12 9.06
N GLU A 182 18.59 7.29 9.63
CA GLU A 182 19.04 8.57 10.19
C GLU A 182 19.18 9.66 9.12
N ILE A 183 19.74 9.33 7.95
CA ILE A 183 19.83 10.27 6.83
C ILE A 183 18.42 10.73 6.43
N TRP A 184 17.45 9.80 6.36
CA TRP A 184 16.05 10.15 6.11
C TRP A 184 15.46 11.01 7.22
N ALA A 185 15.71 10.66 8.48
CA ALA A 185 15.20 11.39 9.62
C ALA A 185 15.65 12.86 9.60
N ASN A 186 16.96 13.07 9.40
CA ASN A 186 17.57 14.39 9.29
C ASN A 186 17.06 15.17 8.08
N ARG A 187 16.89 14.50 6.94
CA ARG A 187 16.36 15.12 5.71
C ARG A 187 14.91 15.59 5.87
N LEU A 188 14.09 14.86 6.63
CA LEU A 188 12.69 15.18 6.89
C LEU A 188 12.49 16.05 8.15
N GLY A 189 13.52 16.20 8.97
CA GLY A 189 13.40 16.87 10.27
C GLY A 189 12.48 16.12 11.24
N VAL A 190 12.44 14.79 11.16
CA VAL A 190 11.74 13.94 12.16
C VAL A 190 12.71 13.46 13.23
N ASP A 191 12.20 13.28 14.45
CA ASP A 191 12.99 12.68 15.52
C ASP A 191 13.30 11.22 15.20
N ILE A 192 14.47 10.74 15.62
CA ILE A 192 14.86 9.34 15.51
C ILE A 192 15.47 8.86 16.82
N VAL A 193 15.10 7.65 17.23
CA VAL A 193 15.75 6.91 18.31
C VAL A 193 16.53 5.74 17.72
N LYS A 194 17.81 5.68 18.06
CA LYS A 194 18.74 4.64 17.66
C LYS A 194 19.67 4.30 18.81
N GLN A 195 20.19 3.08 18.81
CA GLN A 195 21.27 2.64 19.71
C GLN A 195 22.47 2.17 18.88
N LYS A 196 23.51 1.66 19.55
CA LYS A 196 24.67 1.05 18.89
C LYS A 196 24.27 -0.16 18.02
N THR A 197 25.01 -0.40 16.95
CA THR A 197 24.85 -1.60 16.11
C THR A 197 24.90 -2.87 16.97
N GLY A 198 23.98 -3.80 16.71
CA GLY A 198 23.83 -5.04 17.48
C GLY A 198 23.14 -4.87 18.85
N ALA A 199 22.60 -3.69 19.15
CA ALA A 199 21.71 -3.52 20.30
C ALA A 199 20.41 -4.31 20.13
N ASP A 200 19.71 -4.55 21.24
CA ASP A 200 18.41 -5.22 21.25
C ASP A 200 17.34 -4.33 20.57
N PRO A 201 16.75 -4.74 19.44
CA PRO A 201 15.71 -3.97 18.75
C PRO A 201 14.54 -3.57 19.65
N ALA A 202 14.14 -4.47 20.54
CA ALA A 202 13.05 -4.21 21.48
C ALA A 202 13.39 -3.09 22.47
N ALA A 203 14.67 -2.92 22.83
CA ALA A 203 15.12 -1.81 23.66
C ALA A 203 15.08 -0.46 22.91
N VAL A 204 15.47 -0.45 21.63
CA VAL A 204 15.35 0.76 20.79
C VAL A 204 13.90 1.20 20.67
N VAL A 205 12.99 0.25 20.46
CA VAL A 205 11.54 0.53 20.38
C VAL A 205 11.00 1.02 21.71
N PHE A 206 11.42 0.43 22.83
CA PHE A 206 11.05 0.89 24.17
C PHE A 206 11.43 2.36 24.38
N ASP A 207 12.67 2.73 24.07
CA ASP A 207 13.17 4.10 24.21
C ASP A 207 12.44 5.08 23.27
N ALA A 208 12.10 4.64 22.06
CA ALA A 208 11.33 5.43 21.11
C ALA A 208 9.92 5.73 21.62
N LEU A 209 9.25 4.76 22.23
CA LEU A 209 7.93 4.95 22.82
C LEU A 209 8.00 5.89 24.03
N ASP A 210 9.01 5.78 24.88
CA ASP A 210 9.21 6.71 26.00
C ASP A 210 9.49 8.14 25.52
N ALA A 211 10.32 8.30 24.49
CA ALA A 211 10.56 9.60 23.87
C ALA A 211 9.27 10.19 23.27
N ALA A 212 8.47 9.37 22.58
CA ALA A 212 7.21 9.79 21.97
C ALA A 212 6.20 10.29 23.01
N LEU A 213 6.03 9.53 24.10
CA LEU A 213 5.12 9.89 25.19
C LEU A 213 5.59 11.16 25.91
N ALA A 214 6.88 11.27 26.22
CA ALA A 214 7.44 12.41 26.94
C ALA A 214 7.41 13.71 26.11
N ARG A 215 7.55 13.61 24.79
CA ARG A 215 7.64 14.76 23.87
C ARG A 215 6.32 15.04 23.14
N GLY A 216 5.27 14.26 23.40
CA GLY A 216 3.95 14.42 22.78
C GLY A 216 3.97 14.24 21.27
N HIS A 217 4.56 13.15 20.77
CA HIS A 217 4.51 12.78 19.36
C HIS A 217 3.17 12.13 19.00
N ASP A 218 2.70 12.38 17.79
CA ASP A 218 1.44 11.82 17.28
C ASP A 218 1.62 10.39 16.77
N VAL A 219 2.78 10.09 16.16
CA VAL A 219 3.04 8.81 15.51
C VAL A 219 4.47 8.33 15.76
N VAL A 220 4.59 7.04 16.13
CA VAL A 220 5.86 6.30 16.20
C VAL A 220 5.90 5.30 15.04
N ILE A 221 6.92 5.38 14.19
CA ILE A 221 7.13 4.40 13.11
C ILE A 221 8.36 3.56 13.44
N VAL A 222 8.18 2.25 13.49
CA VAL A 222 9.22 1.29 13.89
C VAL A 222 9.75 0.58 12.65
N ASP A 223 11.06 0.73 12.38
CA ASP A 223 11.79 -0.11 11.42
C ASP A 223 12.17 -1.44 12.08
N THR A 224 12.21 -2.52 11.32
CA THR A 224 12.58 -3.86 11.83
C THR A 224 13.60 -4.53 10.91
N ALA A 225 14.31 -5.51 11.44
CA ALA A 225 15.15 -6.38 10.61
C ALA A 225 14.30 -7.13 9.54
N GLY A 226 14.95 -7.53 8.45
CA GLY A 226 14.30 -8.24 7.33
C GLY A 226 14.97 -9.53 6.88
N ARG A 227 15.73 -10.20 7.75
CA ARG A 227 16.48 -11.42 7.40
C ARG A 227 15.59 -12.66 7.48
N LEU A 228 14.78 -12.90 6.44
CA LEU A 228 13.87 -14.05 6.42
C LEU A 228 14.60 -15.40 6.45
N HIS A 229 15.81 -15.52 5.88
CA HIS A 229 16.57 -16.78 5.87
C HIS A 229 16.97 -17.31 7.27
N THR A 230 16.79 -16.50 8.31
CA THR A 230 16.92 -16.90 9.72
C THR A 230 15.56 -16.84 10.41
N GLN A 231 14.53 -17.45 9.80
CA GLN A 231 13.11 -17.32 10.18
C GLN A 231 12.94 -17.29 11.70
N THR A 232 13.30 -18.35 12.43
CA THR A 232 13.05 -18.47 13.87
C THR A 232 13.57 -17.30 14.72
N ASN A 233 14.74 -16.74 14.38
CA ASN A 233 15.32 -15.63 15.14
C ASN A 233 14.63 -14.30 14.84
N LEU A 234 14.36 -14.02 13.56
CA LEU A 234 13.61 -12.84 13.15
C LEU A 234 12.20 -12.85 13.77
N MET A 235 11.56 -14.01 13.81
CA MET A 235 10.20 -14.13 14.34
C MET A 235 10.14 -13.87 15.85
N ARG A 236 11.07 -14.43 16.63
CA ARG A 236 11.18 -14.14 18.07
C ARG A 236 11.44 -12.67 18.36
N GLU A 237 12.23 -12.01 17.52
CA GLU A 237 12.53 -10.59 17.64
C GLU A 237 11.28 -9.73 17.41
N LEU A 238 10.54 -10.00 16.33
CA LEU A 238 9.29 -9.30 16.01
C LEU A 238 8.23 -9.51 17.09
N GLU A 239 8.10 -10.73 17.63
CA GLU A 239 7.21 -11.02 18.76
C GLU A 239 7.61 -10.22 20.01
N LYS A 240 8.91 -10.17 20.32
CA LYS A 240 9.44 -9.39 21.45
C LYS A 240 9.16 -7.90 21.28
N ILE A 241 9.37 -7.34 20.09
CA ILE A 241 9.01 -5.95 19.77
C ILE A 241 7.52 -5.70 20.01
N GLY A 242 6.65 -6.58 19.49
CA GLY A 242 5.20 -6.48 19.68
C GLY A 242 4.79 -6.48 21.16
N ASN A 243 5.41 -7.32 21.99
CA ASN A 243 5.16 -7.38 23.43
C ASN A 243 5.59 -6.10 24.16
N VAL A 244 6.74 -5.52 23.78
CA VAL A 244 7.20 -4.24 24.33
C VAL A 244 6.23 -3.11 23.96
N ILE A 245 5.79 -3.05 22.70
CA ILE A 245 4.83 -2.07 22.21
C ILE A 245 3.53 -2.15 23.01
N LYS A 246 2.93 -3.35 23.12
CA LYS A 246 1.69 -3.60 23.89
C LYS A 246 1.78 -3.18 25.35
N LYS A 247 2.96 -3.39 25.97
CA LYS A 247 3.18 -3.04 27.38
C LYS A 247 3.23 -1.54 27.61
N LYS A 248 3.74 -0.77 26.64
CA LYS A 248 3.92 0.68 26.75
C LYS A 248 2.70 1.48 26.29
N VAL A 249 2.06 1.04 25.22
CA VAL A 249 0.89 1.72 24.63
C VAL A 249 -0.24 0.69 24.49
N PRO A 250 -1.28 0.75 25.34
CA PRO A 250 -2.44 -0.13 25.21
C PRO A 250 -3.07 -0.04 23.82
N GLY A 251 -3.43 -1.18 23.23
CA GLY A 251 -3.98 -1.24 21.86
C GLY A 251 -2.93 -1.22 20.74
N ALA A 252 -1.66 -0.93 21.03
CA ALA A 252 -0.60 -0.92 20.04
C ALA A 252 0.02 -2.33 19.78
N PRO A 253 0.66 -2.56 18.62
CA PRO A 253 0.74 -1.67 17.46
C PRO A 253 -0.63 -1.50 16.82
N HIS A 254 -0.96 -0.26 16.44
CA HIS A 254 -2.25 0.10 15.84
C HIS A 254 -2.28 -0.27 14.36
N GLU A 255 -1.12 -0.17 13.72
CA GLU A 255 -0.91 -0.60 12.35
C GLU A 255 0.36 -1.47 12.28
N VAL A 256 0.27 -2.60 11.59
CA VAL A 256 1.39 -3.47 11.23
C VAL A 256 1.43 -3.60 9.71
N LEU A 257 2.37 -2.89 9.09
CA LEU A 257 2.56 -2.84 7.65
C LEU A 257 3.59 -3.85 7.20
N LEU A 258 3.23 -4.71 6.24
CA LEU A 258 4.19 -5.57 5.56
C LEU A 258 4.60 -4.97 4.21
N VAL A 259 5.89 -4.70 4.04
CA VAL A 259 6.44 -4.17 2.78
C VAL A 259 6.91 -5.29 1.88
N LEU A 260 6.28 -5.40 0.70
CA LEU A 260 6.55 -6.42 -0.31
C LEU A 260 7.04 -5.80 -1.62
N ASP A 261 7.88 -6.54 -2.33
CA ASP A 261 8.39 -6.17 -3.64
C ASP A 261 7.50 -6.79 -4.74
N ALA A 262 6.80 -5.94 -5.50
CA ALA A 262 5.89 -6.38 -6.56
C ALA A 262 6.60 -7.07 -7.75
N THR A 263 7.92 -6.95 -7.87
CA THR A 263 8.70 -7.65 -8.92
C THR A 263 8.83 -9.15 -8.64
N THR A 264 8.60 -9.57 -7.40
CA THR A 264 8.86 -10.94 -6.95
C THR A 264 7.68 -11.90 -7.21
N GLY A 265 6.50 -11.38 -7.59
CA GLY A 265 5.32 -12.19 -7.93
C GLY A 265 4.92 -13.13 -6.80
N GLN A 266 4.72 -14.42 -7.09
CA GLN A 266 4.31 -15.44 -6.12
C GLN A 266 5.22 -15.55 -4.88
N ASN A 267 6.48 -15.11 -4.93
CA ASN A 267 7.32 -15.02 -3.74
C ASN A 267 6.79 -14.01 -2.71
N ALA A 268 6.23 -12.88 -3.14
CA ALA A 268 5.61 -11.89 -2.25
C ALA A 268 4.41 -12.49 -1.52
N LEU A 269 3.60 -13.30 -2.22
CA LEU A 269 2.46 -13.99 -1.62
C LEU A 269 2.91 -14.94 -0.50
N ARG A 270 3.88 -15.81 -0.76
CA ARG A 270 4.43 -16.72 0.26
C ARG A 270 5.00 -15.99 1.47
N GLN A 271 5.74 -14.90 1.23
CA GLN A 271 6.26 -14.07 2.33
C GLN A 271 5.12 -13.50 3.17
N ALA A 272 4.07 -13.00 2.55
CA ALA A 272 2.94 -12.45 3.27
C ALA A 272 2.18 -13.51 4.09
N GLU A 273 2.05 -14.75 3.59
CA GLU A 273 1.51 -15.87 4.36
C GLU A 273 2.39 -16.18 5.59
N GLU A 274 3.71 -16.25 5.41
CA GLU A 274 4.66 -16.47 6.52
C GLU A 274 4.54 -15.39 7.60
N PHE A 275 4.56 -14.10 7.21
CA PHE A 275 4.44 -13.00 8.17
C PHE A 275 3.06 -12.92 8.84
N LYS A 276 1.97 -13.23 8.12
CA LYS A 276 0.61 -13.24 8.68
C LYS A 276 0.46 -14.27 9.80
N SER A 277 1.19 -15.39 9.75
CA SER A 277 1.13 -16.40 10.80
C SER A 277 1.75 -15.95 12.14
N ILE A 278 2.38 -14.77 12.19
CA ILE A 278 3.28 -14.37 13.28
C ILE A 278 2.97 -12.96 13.78
N LEU A 279 2.66 -12.06 12.86
CA LEU A 279 2.25 -10.71 13.18
C LEU A 279 0.79 -10.51 12.80
N PRO A 280 0.02 -9.76 13.62
CA PRO A 280 -1.32 -9.33 13.26
C PRO A 280 -1.23 -8.23 12.20
N LEU A 281 -0.86 -8.61 10.99
CA LEU A 281 -0.72 -7.71 9.86
C LEU A 281 -2.05 -7.01 9.57
N THR A 282 -2.04 -5.69 9.46
CA THR A 282 -3.23 -4.87 9.22
C THR A 282 -3.23 -4.20 7.84
N GLY A 283 -2.06 -4.14 7.20
CA GLY A 283 -1.91 -3.51 5.90
C GLY A 283 -0.68 -3.96 5.13
N LEU A 284 -0.74 -3.82 3.81
CA LEU A 284 0.38 -4.08 2.91
C LEU A 284 0.88 -2.79 2.26
N VAL A 285 2.18 -2.72 2.04
CA VAL A 285 2.83 -1.70 1.21
C VAL A 285 3.53 -2.42 0.07
N LEU A 286 3.18 -2.08 -1.17
CA LEU A 286 3.76 -2.71 -2.34
C LEU A 286 4.70 -1.75 -3.04
N THR A 287 5.95 -2.16 -3.25
CA THR A 287 6.98 -1.32 -3.86
C THR A 287 7.37 -1.84 -5.25
N LYS A 288 8.08 -1.00 -6.01
CA LYS A 288 8.67 -1.33 -7.32
C LYS A 288 7.67 -1.75 -8.38
N LEU A 289 6.46 -1.20 -8.32
CA LEU A 289 5.42 -1.44 -9.32
C LEU A 289 5.77 -0.83 -10.68
N ASP A 290 6.66 0.17 -10.71
CA ASP A 290 7.18 0.83 -11.90
C ASP A 290 8.04 -0.07 -12.81
N GLY A 291 8.58 -1.17 -12.28
CA GLY A 291 9.52 -2.03 -13.00
C GLY A 291 8.94 -3.34 -13.56
N THR A 292 7.71 -3.72 -13.16
CA THR A 292 7.27 -5.12 -13.20
C THR A 292 6.18 -5.43 -14.22
N ALA A 293 6.23 -6.63 -14.80
CA ALA A 293 5.12 -7.22 -15.55
C ALA A 293 4.19 -8.08 -14.65
N LYS A 294 4.50 -8.16 -13.35
CA LYS A 294 3.82 -9.02 -12.37
C LYS A 294 2.84 -8.25 -11.46
N GLY A 295 2.29 -7.14 -11.95
CA GLY A 295 1.36 -6.31 -11.21
C GLY A 295 0.07 -7.02 -10.77
N GLY A 296 -0.31 -8.14 -11.40
CA GLY A 296 -1.49 -8.91 -10.99
C GLY A 296 -1.36 -9.55 -9.61
N ILE A 297 -0.14 -9.66 -9.05
CA ILE A 297 0.11 -10.26 -7.73
C ILE A 297 -0.67 -9.57 -6.60
N ILE A 298 -1.00 -8.29 -6.77
CA ILE A 298 -1.79 -7.50 -5.82
C ILE A 298 -3.14 -8.16 -5.57
N VAL A 299 -3.78 -8.63 -6.65
CA VAL A 299 -5.07 -9.31 -6.60
C VAL A 299 -4.93 -10.64 -5.86
N ALA A 300 -3.88 -11.41 -6.18
CA ALA A 300 -3.61 -12.70 -5.54
C ALA A 300 -3.43 -12.56 -4.02
N ILE A 301 -2.60 -11.60 -3.60
CA ILE A 301 -2.27 -11.35 -2.20
C ILE A 301 -3.52 -10.92 -1.43
N ASN A 302 -4.27 -9.95 -1.96
CA ASN A 302 -5.48 -9.46 -1.32
C ASN A 302 -6.51 -10.59 -1.15
N ASN A 303 -6.74 -11.38 -2.21
CA ASN A 303 -7.69 -12.50 -2.16
C ASN A 303 -7.28 -13.57 -1.12
N LYS A 304 -6.00 -13.97 -1.12
CA LYS A 304 -5.53 -15.10 -0.31
C LYS A 304 -5.38 -14.75 1.17
N ILE A 305 -4.92 -13.54 1.43
CA ILE A 305 -4.45 -13.14 2.77
C ILE A 305 -5.48 -12.24 3.47
N SER A 306 -6.45 -11.67 2.74
CA SER A 306 -7.49 -10.80 3.30
C SER A 306 -6.91 -9.64 4.12
N ILE A 307 -5.80 -9.08 3.62
CA ILE A 307 -5.17 -7.89 4.20
C ILE A 307 -5.15 -6.82 3.12
N PRO A 308 -5.69 -5.62 3.39
CA PRO A 308 -5.75 -4.56 2.41
C PRO A 308 -4.37 -4.05 2.05
N VAL A 309 -4.20 -3.70 0.78
CA VAL A 309 -3.08 -2.86 0.35
C VAL A 309 -3.38 -1.43 0.74
N LYS A 310 -2.50 -0.83 1.56
CA LYS A 310 -2.64 0.54 2.04
C LYS A 310 -1.94 1.52 1.10
N PHE A 311 -0.75 1.15 0.63
CA PHE A 311 0.10 2.02 -0.18
C PHE A 311 0.77 1.28 -1.33
N VAL A 312 1.01 2.02 -2.41
CA VAL A 312 1.77 1.57 -3.58
C VAL A 312 2.90 2.55 -3.88
N GLY A 313 4.11 2.02 -4.03
CA GLY A 313 5.32 2.76 -4.38
C GLY A 313 5.69 2.56 -5.85
N LEU A 314 5.87 3.68 -6.56
CA LEU A 314 6.13 3.73 -8.01
C LEU A 314 7.50 4.35 -8.35
N GLY A 315 8.43 4.40 -7.40
CA GLY A 315 9.74 5.01 -7.63
C GLY A 315 10.51 5.26 -6.34
N GLU A 316 11.64 5.94 -6.47
CA GLU A 316 12.61 6.13 -5.38
C GLU A 316 12.44 7.45 -4.62
N LYS A 317 11.82 8.47 -5.23
CA LYS A 317 11.67 9.78 -4.56
C LYS A 317 10.68 9.65 -3.41
N VAL A 318 10.81 10.54 -2.42
CA VAL A 318 9.97 10.52 -1.20
C VAL A 318 8.46 10.70 -1.50
N ASP A 319 8.13 11.34 -2.63
CA ASP A 319 6.76 11.55 -3.09
C ASP A 319 6.32 10.52 -4.15
N ASP A 320 7.12 9.48 -4.42
CA ASP A 320 6.80 8.41 -5.38
C ASP A 320 6.04 7.26 -4.70
N TRP A 321 4.95 7.60 -4.00
CA TRP A 321 3.99 6.64 -3.47
C TRP A 321 2.63 7.31 -3.25
N GLU A 322 1.56 6.52 -3.23
CA GLU A 322 0.22 7.00 -2.87
C GLU A 322 -0.58 5.93 -2.12
N PRO A 323 -1.63 6.36 -1.39
CA PRO A 323 -2.67 5.45 -0.93
C PRO A 323 -3.21 4.59 -2.07
N PHE A 324 -3.46 3.32 -1.78
CA PHE A 324 -3.96 2.38 -2.76
C PHE A 324 -5.44 2.63 -3.09
N ASP A 325 -5.72 2.78 -4.37
CA ASP A 325 -7.05 2.98 -4.92
C ASP A 325 -7.34 1.82 -5.89
N ALA A 326 -8.23 0.92 -5.47
CA ALA A 326 -8.59 -0.27 -6.23
C ALA A 326 -9.17 0.05 -7.61
N GLN A 327 -9.98 1.11 -7.70
CA GLN A 327 -10.58 1.54 -8.96
C GLN A 327 -9.49 2.00 -9.93
N LYS A 328 -8.63 2.93 -9.51
CA LYS A 328 -7.52 3.42 -10.35
C LYS A 328 -6.56 2.31 -10.72
N PHE A 329 -6.29 1.40 -9.79
CA PHE A 329 -5.40 0.27 -10.04
C PHE A 329 -5.94 -0.65 -11.13
N VAL A 330 -7.20 -1.07 -11.02
CA VAL A 330 -7.83 -1.93 -12.02
C VAL A 330 -7.95 -1.20 -13.35
N ASP A 331 -8.37 0.07 -13.36
CA ASP A 331 -8.45 0.82 -14.63
C ASP A 331 -7.06 0.93 -15.30
N ALA A 332 -6.00 1.19 -14.53
CA ALA A 332 -4.62 1.22 -15.04
C ALA A 332 -4.12 -0.16 -15.55
N LEU A 333 -4.65 -1.27 -15.03
CA LEU A 333 -4.34 -2.63 -15.52
C LEU A 333 -4.99 -2.95 -16.87
N PHE A 334 -6.06 -2.24 -17.26
CA PHE A 334 -6.84 -2.59 -18.46
C PHE A 334 -6.93 -1.48 -19.53
N GLU A 335 -6.62 -0.22 -19.18
CA GLU A 335 -6.71 0.98 -20.04
C GLU A 335 -5.35 1.57 -20.43
#